data_AF-A0A5P9P813-F1
#
_entry.id   AF-A0A5P9P813-F1
#
_cell.length_a   1.000
_cell.length_b   1.000
_cell.length_c   1.000
_cell.angle_alpha   90.00
_cell.angle_beta   90.00
_cell.angle_gamma   90.00
#
_symmetry.space_group_name_H-M   'P 1'
#
loop_
_entity.id
_entity.type
_entity.pdbx_description
1 polymer ?
#
loop_
_entity_poly.entity_id
_entity_poly.type
_entity_poly.pdbx_seq_one_letter_code
_entity_poly.pdbx_strand_id
1 'polypeptide(L)'
;MSSNLEETVEALRSKADDYQEATNFEAKLGEHTRSASSLETSLVGLRKRMEEVERLNDIYTRVFGRDTPGAVEDARHRARQVLDRTADDYWEVIDDDRSEQYKAKVQTAKSEADDARTLLRAELNDLQTAWQSDVRAAKRIQTLMPDSRESSRLLNDIEEFVGKRIWDDSTDVNSLQGEWQGLERKWNDGVVSWNELQKRYRLGDDTIDLLKELAQGENVSFRDLDGDVVEELLNVDEFRDVLEVTL
;
A
#
# COMPACT_ATOMS: atom_id res chain seq x y z
N MET A 1 -17.99 -0.95 13.92
CA MET A 1 -17.72 0.45 14.35
C MET A 1 -18.56 1.51 13.62
N SER A 2 -19.31 1.20 12.55
CA SER A 2 -20.17 2.19 11.85
C SER A 2 -21.33 2.73 12.71
N SER A 3 -21.94 1.89 13.55
CA SER A 3 -23.18 2.30 14.26
C SER A 3 -22.94 3.36 15.33
N ASN A 4 -21.78 3.35 16.01
CA ASN A 4 -21.54 4.27 17.12
C ASN A 4 -21.44 5.74 16.66
N LEU A 5 -20.83 6.04 15.51
CA LEU A 5 -20.73 7.42 15.02
C LEU A 5 -22.08 7.94 14.49
N GLU A 6 -22.80 7.13 13.71
CA GLU A 6 -24.13 7.52 13.20
C GLU A 6 -25.15 7.67 14.34
N GLU A 7 -25.17 6.76 15.31
CA GLU A 7 -25.99 6.87 16.53
C GLU A 7 -25.58 8.09 17.36
N THR A 8 -24.28 8.34 17.49
CA THR A 8 -23.76 9.52 18.18
C THR A 8 -24.19 10.82 17.50
N VAL A 9 -24.18 10.84 16.16
CA VAL A 9 -24.62 11.97 15.34
C VAL A 9 -26.13 12.21 15.48
N GLU A 10 -26.93 11.15 15.45
CA GLU A 10 -28.38 11.28 15.59
C GLU A 10 -28.78 11.73 17.00
N ALA A 11 -28.09 11.23 18.02
CA ALA A 11 -28.24 11.68 19.40
C ALA A 11 -27.80 13.15 19.59
N LEU A 12 -26.76 13.59 18.87
CA LEU A 12 -26.35 14.99 18.84
C LEU A 12 -27.42 15.88 18.20
N ARG A 13 -28.19 15.41 17.22
CA ARG A 13 -29.30 16.19 16.65
C ARG A 13 -30.50 16.25 17.59
N SER A 14 -30.92 15.10 18.12
CA SER A 14 -32.07 15.00 19.02
C SER A 14 -31.92 15.87 20.26
N LYS A 15 -30.74 15.88 20.89
CA LYS A 15 -30.51 16.66 22.11
C LYS A 15 -30.44 18.17 21.85
N ALA A 16 -30.08 18.58 20.63
CA ALA A 16 -30.15 19.99 20.22
C ALA A 16 -31.62 20.43 20.13
N ASP A 17 -32.47 19.58 19.59
CA ASP A 17 -33.90 19.83 19.44
C ASP A 17 -34.64 19.87 20.79
N ASP A 18 -34.25 19.04 21.77
CA ASP A 18 -34.88 18.95 23.10
C ASP A 18 -34.72 20.20 24.00
N TYR A 19 -33.78 21.11 23.70
CA TYR A 19 -33.40 22.24 24.58
C TYR A 19 -34.24 23.54 24.40
N GLN A 20 -35.47 23.46 23.89
CA GLN A 20 -36.22 24.57 23.28
C GLN A 20 -36.98 25.59 24.20
N GLU A 21 -36.80 25.64 25.53
CA GLU A 21 -37.56 26.56 26.41
C GLU A 21 -36.73 27.68 27.10
N ALA A 22 -36.38 28.77 26.39
CA ALA A 22 -36.24 30.15 26.93
C ALA A 22 -35.64 31.17 25.92
N THR A 23 -36.01 32.45 26.00
CA THR A 23 -35.80 33.49 24.97
C THR A 23 -34.35 33.95 24.69
N ASN A 24 -33.35 33.49 25.46
CA ASN A 24 -31.91 33.67 25.16
C ASN A 24 -31.26 32.41 24.55
N PHE A 25 -32.04 31.33 24.37
CA PHE A 25 -31.54 30.07 23.84
C PHE A 25 -31.42 30.04 22.33
N GLU A 26 -32.25 30.72 21.53
CA GLU A 26 -32.17 30.59 20.05
C GLU A 26 -30.79 30.95 19.49
N ALA A 27 -30.13 31.96 20.07
CA ALA A 27 -28.76 32.33 19.69
C ALA A 27 -27.74 31.26 20.10
N LYS A 28 -27.82 30.76 21.34
CA LYS A 28 -26.92 29.73 21.91
C LYS A 28 -27.13 28.36 21.24
N LEU A 29 -28.38 27.98 20.97
CA LEU A 29 -28.80 26.82 20.19
C LEU A 29 -28.28 26.93 18.76
N GLY A 30 -28.46 28.07 18.10
CA GLY A 30 -27.91 28.29 16.77
C GLY A 30 -26.39 28.17 16.69
N GLU A 31 -25.67 28.58 17.74
CA GLU A 31 -24.22 28.42 17.85
C GLU A 31 -23.81 26.95 18.11
N HIS A 32 -24.50 26.26 19.02
CA HIS A 32 -24.25 24.85 19.31
C HIS A 32 -24.56 23.96 18.11
N THR A 33 -25.67 24.17 17.41
CA THR A 33 -26.02 23.42 16.18
C THR A 33 -24.97 23.61 15.10
N ARG A 34 -24.47 24.85 14.88
CA ARG A 34 -23.37 25.09 13.92
C ARG A 34 -22.08 24.39 14.34
N SER A 35 -21.76 24.41 15.63
CA SER A 35 -20.57 23.72 16.16
C SER A 35 -20.68 22.21 16.02
N ALA A 36 -21.85 21.63 16.31
CA ALA A 36 -22.14 20.21 16.12
C ALA A 36 -22.01 19.80 14.64
N SER A 37 -22.64 20.52 13.70
CA SER A 37 -22.55 20.21 12.26
C SER A 37 -21.13 20.36 11.70
N SER A 38 -20.39 21.38 12.15
CA SER A 38 -18.98 21.57 11.78
C SER A 38 -18.10 20.43 12.28
N LEU A 39 -18.37 19.98 13.51
CA LEU A 39 -17.66 18.86 14.11
C LEU A 39 -17.99 17.54 13.42
N GLU A 40 -19.27 17.29 13.13
CA GLU A 40 -19.75 16.12 12.36
C GLU A 40 -19.01 16.02 11.02
N THR A 41 -19.04 17.10 10.23
CA THR A 41 -18.33 17.18 8.94
C THR A 41 -16.85 16.87 9.11
N SER A 42 -16.26 17.36 10.22
CA SER A 42 -14.85 17.14 10.49
C SER A 42 -14.53 15.69 10.86
N LEU A 43 -15.34 15.06 11.70
CA LEU A 43 -15.17 13.66 12.11
C LEU A 43 -15.41 12.70 10.95
N VAL A 44 -16.43 12.93 10.12
CA VAL A 44 -16.65 12.17 8.87
C VAL A 44 -15.44 12.30 7.94
N GLY A 45 -14.88 13.50 7.82
CA GLY A 45 -13.67 13.74 7.03
C GLY A 45 -12.42 13.05 7.57
N LEU A 46 -12.30 12.89 8.89
CA LEU A 46 -11.22 12.11 9.52
C LEU A 46 -11.42 10.61 9.28
N ARG A 47 -12.65 10.10 9.46
CA ARG A 47 -12.99 8.70 9.23
C ARG A 47 -12.62 8.26 7.81
N LYS A 48 -13.03 9.04 6.79
CA LYS A 48 -12.69 8.74 5.38
C LYS A 48 -11.19 8.69 5.11
N ARG A 49 -10.40 9.58 5.73
CA ARG A 49 -8.93 9.54 5.62
C ARG A 49 -8.36 8.28 6.26
N MET A 50 -8.85 7.93 7.44
CA MET A 50 -8.42 6.71 8.11
C MET A 50 -8.82 5.45 7.33
N GLU A 51 -10.00 5.39 6.73
CA GLU A 51 -10.39 4.27 5.84
C GLU A 51 -9.38 4.08 4.70
N GLU A 52 -8.90 5.17 4.09
CA GLU A 52 -7.84 5.12 3.07
C GLU A 52 -6.49 4.66 3.65
N VAL A 53 -6.08 5.20 4.80
CA VAL A 53 -4.84 4.80 5.50
C VAL A 53 -4.87 3.31 5.86
N GLU A 54 -5.99 2.82 6.41
CA GLU A 54 -6.18 1.41 6.75
C GLU A 54 -6.07 0.53 5.51
N ARG A 55 -6.74 0.91 4.40
CA ARG A 55 -6.66 0.15 3.14
C ARG A 55 -5.23 0.06 2.62
N LEU A 56 -4.51 1.18 2.56
CA LEU A 56 -3.13 1.21 2.09
C LEU A 56 -2.19 0.40 3.01
N ASN A 57 -2.36 0.52 4.33
CA ASN A 57 -1.60 -0.26 5.28
C ASN A 57 -1.89 -1.76 5.14
N ASP A 58 -3.15 -2.13 4.91
CA ASP A 58 -3.55 -3.52 4.67
C ASP A 58 -2.89 -4.09 3.41
N ILE A 59 -2.77 -3.30 2.34
CA ILE A 59 -1.99 -3.71 1.16
C ILE A 59 -0.51 -3.86 1.52
N TYR A 60 0.09 -2.84 2.16
CA TYR A 60 1.50 -2.86 2.53
C TYR A 60 1.87 -4.05 3.42
N THR A 61 1.02 -4.37 4.39
CA THR A 61 1.30 -5.41 5.40
C THR A 61 0.79 -6.78 5.00
N ARG A 62 -0.46 -6.92 4.54
CA ARG A 62 -1.10 -8.23 4.30
C ARG A 62 -0.81 -8.77 2.91
N VAL A 63 -0.70 -7.90 1.92
CA VAL A 63 -0.35 -8.29 0.54
C VAL A 63 1.16 -8.45 0.45
N PHE A 64 1.94 -7.43 0.83
CA PHE A 64 3.41 -7.45 0.67
C PHE A 64 4.18 -7.91 1.92
N GLY A 65 3.52 -8.29 3.00
CA GLY A 65 4.20 -8.88 4.17
C GLY A 65 5.08 -7.91 4.96
N ARG A 66 4.89 -6.59 4.83
CA ARG A 66 5.68 -5.58 5.53
C ARG A 66 5.11 -5.28 6.92
N ASP A 67 5.91 -4.62 7.75
CA ASP A 67 5.47 -4.14 9.07
C ASP A 67 4.83 -2.76 8.97
N THR A 68 3.84 -2.47 9.82
CA THR A 68 3.22 -1.12 9.84
C THR A 68 4.25 -0.06 10.27
N PRO A 69 4.41 1.03 9.50
CA PRO A 69 5.28 2.14 9.90
C PRO A 69 4.77 2.83 11.18
N GLY A 70 5.68 3.21 12.09
CA GLY A 70 5.31 3.84 13.37
C GLY A 70 4.43 5.10 13.23
N ALA A 71 4.68 5.93 12.20
CA ALA A 71 3.85 7.11 11.92
C ALA A 71 2.38 6.75 11.59
N VAL A 72 2.13 5.58 11.00
CA VAL A 72 0.77 5.07 10.75
C VAL A 72 0.11 4.63 12.06
N GLU A 73 0.87 4.00 12.97
CA GLU A 73 0.37 3.64 14.31
C GLU A 73 0.03 4.88 15.15
N ASP A 74 0.87 5.91 15.09
CA ASP A 74 0.64 7.20 15.76
C ASP A 74 -0.64 7.86 15.24
N ALA A 75 -0.81 7.92 13.90
CA ALA A 75 -2.02 8.45 13.27
C ALA A 75 -3.27 7.66 13.67
N ARG A 76 -3.19 6.32 13.73
CA ARG A 76 -4.27 5.46 14.25
C ARG A 76 -4.61 5.78 15.70
N HIS A 77 -3.60 5.90 16.56
CA HIS A 77 -3.79 6.20 17.97
C HIS A 77 -4.48 7.55 18.15
N ARG A 78 -4.02 8.57 17.43
CA ARG A 78 -4.58 9.92 17.42
C ARG A 78 -6.00 9.98 16.88
N ALA A 79 -6.28 9.29 15.78
CA ALA A 79 -7.63 9.17 15.26
C ALA A 79 -8.57 8.49 16.26
N ARG A 80 -8.12 7.42 16.95
CA ARG A 80 -8.91 6.76 18.00
C ARG A 80 -9.21 7.70 19.17
N GLN A 81 -8.24 8.48 19.65
CA GLN A 81 -8.46 9.47 20.72
C GLN A 81 -9.56 10.50 20.39
N VAL A 82 -9.77 10.76 19.10
CA VAL A 82 -10.76 11.72 18.59
C VAL A 82 -12.08 11.04 18.20
N LEU A 83 -12.06 9.79 17.73
CA LEU A 83 -13.28 9.11 17.26
C LEU A 83 -13.96 8.31 18.37
N ASP A 84 -13.22 7.85 19.38
CA ASP A 84 -13.72 7.02 20.47
C ASP A 84 -14.31 7.86 21.60
N ARG A 85 -15.43 8.52 21.29
CA ARG A 85 -16.20 9.36 22.20
C ARG A 85 -17.69 9.16 21.98
N THR A 86 -18.47 9.29 23.05
CA THR A 86 -19.93 9.22 23.01
C THR A 86 -20.54 10.56 22.62
N ALA A 87 -21.81 10.57 22.20
CA ALA A 87 -22.57 11.80 21.97
C ALA A 87 -22.58 12.74 23.17
N ASP A 88 -22.66 12.20 24.38
CA ASP A 88 -22.64 12.99 25.60
C ASP A 88 -21.28 13.66 25.81
N ASP A 89 -20.17 12.98 25.52
CA ASP A 89 -18.82 13.57 25.58
C ASP A 89 -18.63 14.71 24.58
N TYR A 90 -19.24 14.60 23.39
CA TYR A 90 -19.22 15.66 22.39
C TYR A 90 -20.08 16.86 22.81
N TRP A 91 -21.22 16.59 23.44
CA TRP A 91 -22.08 17.64 23.98
C TRP A 91 -21.42 18.41 25.11
N GLU A 92 -20.73 17.76 26.04
CA GLU A 92 -19.94 18.44 27.07
C GLU A 92 -18.85 19.34 26.47
N VAL A 93 -18.21 18.90 25.38
CA VAL A 93 -17.24 19.74 24.66
C VAL A 93 -17.89 20.99 24.04
N ILE A 94 -19.13 20.85 23.56
CA ILE A 94 -19.88 21.93 22.93
C ILE A 94 -20.44 22.91 23.97
N ASP A 95 -20.96 22.42 25.09
CA ASP A 95 -21.55 23.24 26.16
C ASP A 95 -20.49 23.94 27.03
N ASP A 96 -19.32 23.31 27.25
CA ASP A 96 -18.20 23.89 28.02
C ASP A 96 -17.35 24.90 27.23
N ASP A 97 -17.75 25.33 26.03
CA ASP A 97 -16.96 26.19 25.13
C ASP A 97 -15.57 25.60 24.75
N ARG A 98 -15.37 24.29 24.92
CA ARG A 98 -14.14 23.56 24.55
C ARG A 98 -14.10 23.14 23.08
N SER A 99 -15.13 23.52 22.31
CA SER A 99 -15.31 23.19 20.89
C SER A 99 -14.09 23.51 20.03
N GLU A 100 -13.47 24.68 20.22
CA GLU A 100 -12.32 25.10 19.40
C GLU A 100 -11.07 24.26 19.66
N GLN A 101 -10.79 23.95 20.93
CA GLN A 101 -9.68 23.05 21.28
C GLN A 101 -9.91 21.66 20.70
N TYR A 102 -11.15 21.19 20.70
CA TYR A 102 -11.48 19.88 20.15
C TYR A 102 -11.38 19.85 18.62
N LYS A 103 -11.89 20.88 17.94
CA LYS A 103 -11.70 21.06 16.49
C LYS A 103 -10.21 21.05 16.13
N ALA A 104 -9.35 21.71 16.92
CA ALA A 104 -7.91 21.67 16.71
C ALA A 104 -7.35 20.24 16.78
N LYS A 105 -7.77 19.43 17.77
CA LYS A 105 -7.37 18.00 17.86
C LYS A 105 -7.82 17.19 16.64
N VAL A 106 -9.05 17.41 16.16
CA VAL A 106 -9.56 16.74 14.94
C VAL A 106 -8.72 17.13 13.72
N GLN A 107 -8.33 18.41 13.60
CA GLN A 107 -7.48 18.85 12.49
C GLN A 107 -6.05 18.27 12.59
N THR A 108 -5.48 18.18 13.79
CA THR A 108 -4.19 17.49 13.99
C THR A 108 -4.29 16.03 13.56
N ALA A 109 -5.31 15.29 14.01
CA ALA A 109 -5.50 13.89 13.62
C ALA A 109 -5.71 13.72 12.10
N LYS A 110 -6.38 14.67 11.44
CA LYS A 110 -6.49 14.68 9.97
C LYS A 110 -5.15 14.88 9.28
N SER A 111 -4.33 15.81 9.77
CA SER A 111 -2.99 16.06 9.23
C SER A 111 -2.12 14.81 9.35
N GLU A 112 -2.10 14.20 10.54
CA GLU A 112 -1.34 12.97 10.78
C GLU A 112 -1.85 11.81 9.90
N ALA A 113 -3.16 11.71 9.65
CA ALA A 113 -3.71 10.73 8.71
C ALA A 113 -3.29 11.02 7.25
N ASP A 114 -3.27 12.28 6.82
CA ASP A 114 -2.81 12.68 5.48
C ASP A 114 -1.29 12.40 5.31
N ASP A 115 -0.49 12.61 6.36
CA ASP A 115 0.94 12.29 6.39
C ASP A 115 1.18 10.78 6.34
N ALA A 116 0.47 10.00 7.16
CA ALA A 116 0.50 8.53 7.16
C ALA A 116 0.11 7.95 5.80
N ARG A 117 -0.92 8.50 5.15
CA ARG A 117 -1.31 8.13 3.78
C ARG A 117 -0.17 8.41 2.80
N THR A 118 0.44 9.59 2.87
CA THR A 118 1.51 9.98 1.95
C THR A 118 2.72 9.05 2.10
N LEU A 119 3.08 8.72 3.33
CA LEU A 119 4.12 7.74 3.63
C LEU A 119 3.80 6.38 3.02
N LEU A 120 2.63 5.81 3.28
CA LEU A 120 2.23 4.50 2.75
C LEU A 120 2.23 4.47 1.22
N ARG A 121 1.79 5.56 0.56
CA ARG A 121 1.86 5.67 -0.89
C ARG A 121 3.30 5.69 -1.40
N ALA A 122 4.21 6.37 -0.71
CA ALA A 122 5.63 6.38 -1.09
C ALA A 122 6.23 4.98 -0.95
N GLU A 123 6.02 4.31 0.18
CA GLU A 123 6.47 2.95 0.43
C GLU A 123 5.94 1.94 -0.59
N LEU A 124 4.66 2.03 -0.96
CA LEU A 124 4.06 1.18 -1.99
C LEU A 124 4.61 1.49 -3.40
N ASN A 125 4.93 2.75 -3.70
CA ASN A 125 5.58 3.12 -4.96
C ASN A 125 7.01 2.59 -5.04
N ASP A 126 7.74 2.58 -3.93
CA ASP A 126 9.10 2.01 -3.88
C ASP A 126 9.04 0.49 -4.13
N LEU A 127 8.07 -0.21 -3.50
CA LEU A 127 7.81 -1.62 -3.78
C LEU A 127 7.42 -1.87 -5.24
N GLN A 128 6.53 -1.05 -5.80
CA GLN A 128 6.16 -1.14 -7.22
C GLN A 128 7.40 -0.97 -8.11
N THR A 129 8.24 0.01 -7.82
CA THR A 129 9.44 0.31 -8.61
C THR A 129 10.44 -0.84 -8.56
N ALA A 130 10.65 -1.43 -7.38
CA ALA A 130 11.49 -2.60 -7.19
C ALA A 130 10.97 -3.79 -8.03
N TRP A 131 9.71 -4.17 -7.88
CA TRP A 131 9.11 -5.26 -8.65
C TRP A 131 9.11 -5.01 -10.15
N GLN A 132 8.88 -3.77 -10.59
CA GLN A 132 9.00 -3.41 -12.00
C GLN A 132 10.43 -3.51 -12.51
N SER A 133 11.44 -3.29 -11.66
CA SER A 133 12.84 -3.53 -12.00
C SER A 133 13.10 -5.02 -12.18
N ASP A 134 12.70 -5.83 -11.21
CA ASP A 134 12.93 -7.29 -11.20
C ASP A 134 12.22 -7.95 -12.39
N VAL A 135 10.96 -7.58 -12.65
CA VAL A 135 10.21 -8.05 -13.83
C VAL A 135 10.90 -7.64 -15.14
N ARG A 136 11.46 -6.43 -15.23
CA ARG A 136 12.20 -6.00 -16.43
C ARG A 136 13.48 -6.80 -16.61
N ALA A 137 14.21 -7.09 -15.54
CA ALA A 137 15.39 -7.95 -15.58
C ALA A 137 15.03 -9.36 -16.04
N ALA A 138 14.01 -9.96 -15.43
CA ALA A 138 13.49 -11.27 -15.83
C ALA A 138 12.99 -11.29 -17.29
N LYS A 139 12.28 -10.26 -17.76
CA LYS A 139 11.85 -10.15 -19.16
C LYS A 139 13.02 -10.11 -20.15
N ARG A 140 14.14 -9.50 -19.77
CA ARG A 140 15.37 -9.50 -20.59
C ARG A 140 15.99 -10.88 -20.64
N ILE A 141 16.11 -11.58 -19.51
CA ILE A 141 16.57 -12.98 -19.51
C ILE A 141 15.60 -13.88 -20.29
N GLN A 142 14.30 -13.57 -20.24
CA GLN A 142 13.28 -14.30 -20.97
C GLN A 142 13.45 -14.25 -22.50
N THR A 143 14.07 -13.20 -23.07
CA THR A 143 14.29 -13.13 -24.53
C THR A 143 15.22 -14.23 -25.03
N LEU A 144 16.03 -14.80 -24.14
CA LEU A 144 16.91 -15.95 -24.38
C LEU A 144 16.10 -17.25 -24.52
N MET A 145 14.81 -17.25 -24.13
CA MET A 145 13.87 -18.35 -24.27
C MET A 145 12.50 -17.88 -24.80
N PRO A 146 12.41 -17.56 -26.11
CA PRO A 146 11.21 -16.97 -26.70
C PRO A 146 9.97 -17.88 -26.66
N ASP A 147 10.14 -19.19 -26.43
CA ASP A 147 9.04 -20.17 -26.40
C ASP A 147 8.35 -20.29 -25.02
N SER A 148 8.83 -19.57 -24.00
CA SER A 148 8.34 -19.65 -22.61
C SER A 148 7.06 -18.82 -22.36
N ARG A 149 5.94 -19.21 -23.00
CA ARG A 149 4.65 -18.49 -22.87
C ARG A 149 4.16 -18.34 -21.43
N GLU A 150 4.45 -19.30 -20.57
CA GLU A 150 4.06 -19.27 -19.15
C GLU A 150 4.82 -18.18 -18.38
N SER A 151 6.13 -18.09 -18.59
CA SER A 151 6.99 -17.04 -18.03
C SER A 151 6.54 -15.64 -18.46
N SER A 152 6.24 -15.43 -19.75
CA SER A 152 5.75 -14.11 -20.22
C SER A 152 4.44 -13.72 -19.54
N ARG A 153 3.53 -14.69 -19.34
CA ARG A 153 2.25 -14.42 -18.66
C ARG A 153 2.49 -14.04 -17.21
N LEU A 154 3.29 -14.83 -16.47
CA LEU A 154 3.62 -14.52 -15.09
C LEU A 154 4.23 -13.11 -14.94
N LEU A 155 5.18 -12.75 -15.80
CA LEU A 155 5.84 -11.44 -15.77
C LEU A 155 4.86 -10.29 -16.04
N ASN A 156 3.92 -10.48 -16.97
CA ASN A 156 2.88 -9.49 -17.24
C ASN A 156 1.86 -9.42 -16.10
N ASP A 157 1.48 -10.56 -15.52
CA ASP A 157 0.54 -10.62 -14.39
C ASP A 157 1.12 -9.89 -13.17
N ILE A 158 2.42 -10.07 -12.87
CA ILE A 158 3.11 -9.33 -11.80
C ILE A 158 3.14 -7.83 -12.10
N GLU A 159 3.53 -7.44 -13.31
CA GLU A 159 3.58 -6.02 -13.72
C GLU A 159 2.21 -5.34 -13.63
N GLU A 160 1.15 -6.02 -14.07
CA GLU A 160 -0.22 -5.53 -13.96
C GLU A 160 -0.67 -5.45 -12.51
N PHE A 161 -0.31 -6.44 -11.69
CA PHE A 161 -0.66 -6.46 -10.29
C PHE A 161 -0.08 -5.25 -9.55
N VAL A 162 1.24 -5.08 -9.60
CA VAL A 162 1.93 -3.99 -8.88
C VAL A 162 1.66 -2.62 -9.51
N GLY A 163 1.46 -2.55 -10.82
CA GLY A 163 1.26 -1.29 -11.53
C GLY A 163 -0.18 -0.78 -11.55
N LYS A 164 -1.18 -1.65 -11.37
CA LYS A 164 -2.60 -1.29 -11.48
C LYS A 164 -3.47 -1.84 -10.37
N ARG A 165 -3.40 -3.15 -10.10
CA ARG A 165 -4.38 -3.83 -9.22
C ARG A 165 -4.33 -3.30 -7.79
N ILE A 166 -3.13 -3.07 -7.24
CA ILE A 166 -3.00 -2.55 -5.86
C ILE A 166 -3.60 -1.14 -5.69
N TRP A 167 -3.67 -0.36 -6.76
CA TRP A 167 -4.20 1.01 -6.78
C TRP A 167 -5.69 1.09 -7.12
N ASP A 168 -6.32 -0.04 -7.45
CA ASP A 168 -7.76 -0.09 -7.72
C ASP A 168 -8.56 -0.21 -6.41
N ASP A 169 -9.15 0.91 -5.99
CA ASP A 169 -9.95 1.01 -4.77
C ASP A 169 -11.19 0.11 -4.76
N SER A 170 -11.64 -0.41 -5.91
CA SER A 170 -12.76 -1.35 -5.99
C SER A 170 -12.38 -2.80 -5.65
N THR A 171 -11.09 -3.11 -5.64
CA THR A 171 -10.61 -4.46 -5.35
C THR A 171 -10.42 -4.67 -3.84
N ASP A 172 -11.01 -5.77 -3.35
CA ASP A 172 -10.88 -6.21 -1.96
C ASP A 172 -9.46 -6.68 -1.63
N VAL A 173 -8.98 -6.30 -0.43
CA VAL A 173 -7.63 -6.62 0.05
C VAL A 173 -7.38 -8.13 0.15
N ASN A 174 -8.37 -8.94 0.53
CA ASN A 174 -8.17 -10.39 0.63
C ASN A 174 -7.96 -11.01 -0.76
N SER A 175 -8.64 -10.46 -1.78
CA SER A 175 -8.44 -10.85 -3.18
C SER A 175 -7.02 -10.50 -3.63
N LEU A 176 -6.56 -9.27 -3.36
CA LEU A 176 -5.18 -8.85 -3.64
C LEU A 176 -4.15 -9.75 -2.96
N GLN A 177 -4.36 -10.09 -1.68
CA GLN A 177 -3.47 -10.96 -0.93
C GLN A 177 -3.36 -12.35 -1.56
N GLY A 178 -4.49 -12.97 -1.91
CA GLY A 178 -4.50 -14.30 -2.52
C GLY A 178 -3.86 -14.32 -3.91
N GLU A 179 -4.14 -13.30 -4.73
CA GLU A 179 -3.55 -13.11 -6.04
C GLU A 179 -2.03 -12.94 -5.94
N TRP A 180 -1.56 -12.03 -5.07
CA TRP A 180 -0.14 -11.79 -4.86
C TRP A 180 0.61 -13.03 -4.40
N GLN A 181 0.11 -13.75 -3.38
CA GLN A 181 0.75 -14.97 -2.92
C GLN A 181 0.83 -16.05 -4.01
N GLY A 182 -0.14 -16.07 -4.95
CA GLY A 182 -0.09 -16.93 -6.11
C GLY A 182 1.02 -16.55 -7.08
N LEU A 183 1.17 -15.25 -7.35
CA LEU A 183 2.22 -14.70 -8.22
C LEU A 183 3.61 -14.88 -7.61
N GLU A 184 3.78 -14.54 -6.33
CA GLU A 184 5.04 -14.67 -5.59
C GLU A 184 5.50 -16.13 -5.50
N ARG A 185 4.57 -17.08 -5.26
CA ARG A 185 4.91 -18.52 -5.30
C ARG A 185 5.44 -18.94 -6.66
N LYS A 186 4.75 -18.57 -7.75
CA LYS A 186 5.21 -18.89 -9.11
C LYS A 186 6.54 -18.22 -9.47
N TRP A 187 6.75 -16.99 -8.99
CA TRP A 187 8.02 -16.29 -9.13
C TRP A 187 9.16 -17.07 -8.46
N ASN A 188 8.94 -17.48 -7.21
CA ASN A 188 9.92 -18.24 -6.41
C ASN A 188 10.18 -19.66 -6.94
N ASP A 189 9.16 -20.31 -7.53
CA ASP A 189 9.29 -21.63 -8.15
C ASP A 189 10.15 -21.62 -9.43
N GLY A 190 10.46 -20.43 -9.95
CA GLY A 190 11.31 -20.23 -11.12
C GLY A 190 10.54 -19.62 -12.27
N VAL A 191 10.80 -18.33 -12.50
CA VAL A 191 10.23 -17.55 -13.61
C VAL A 191 10.64 -18.09 -14.98
N VAL A 192 11.81 -18.72 -15.05
CA VAL A 192 12.49 -19.18 -16.27
C VAL A 192 12.76 -20.68 -16.12
N SER A 193 12.48 -21.47 -17.16
CA SER A 193 12.86 -22.88 -17.26
C SER A 193 14.38 -23.06 -17.33
N TRP A 194 15.09 -22.88 -16.21
CA TRP A 194 16.56 -22.90 -16.14
C TRP A 194 17.18 -24.18 -16.72
N ASN A 195 16.56 -25.33 -16.48
CA ASN A 195 17.00 -26.61 -17.03
C ASN A 195 16.94 -26.66 -18.57
N GLU A 196 16.00 -25.96 -19.18
CA GLU A 196 15.85 -25.88 -20.63
C GLU A 196 16.88 -24.93 -21.23
N LEU A 197 17.09 -23.76 -20.59
CA LEU A 197 18.14 -22.80 -20.95
C LEU A 197 19.52 -23.46 -20.90
N GLN A 198 19.82 -24.14 -19.79
CA GLN A 198 21.09 -24.83 -19.57
C GLN A 198 21.36 -25.86 -20.66
N LYS A 199 20.37 -26.68 -21.01
CA LYS A 199 20.51 -27.70 -22.07
C LYS A 199 20.65 -27.09 -23.45
N ARG A 200 19.91 -26.02 -23.74
CA ARG A 200 19.92 -25.35 -25.04
C ARG A 200 21.28 -24.76 -25.37
N TYR A 201 21.90 -24.10 -24.40
CA TYR A 201 23.17 -23.40 -24.56
C TYR A 201 24.38 -24.16 -23.99
N ARG A 202 24.16 -25.33 -23.39
CA ARG A 202 25.17 -26.19 -22.75
C ARG A 202 25.97 -25.48 -21.65
N LEU A 203 25.25 -24.76 -20.80
CA LEU A 203 25.84 -23.95 -19.72
C LEU A 203 26.18 -24.81 -18.50
N GLY A 204 27.23 -24.42 -17.80
CA GLY A 204 27.56 -24.91 -16.46
C GLY A 204 26.52 -24.48 -15.42
N ASP A 205 26.52 -25.15 -14.27
CA ASP A 205 25.62 -24.84 -13.16
C ASP A 205 25.88 -23.41 -12.62
N ASP A 206 27.15 -23.01 -12.52
CA ASP A 206 27.55 -21.68 -12.03
C ASP A 206 27.04 -20.54 -12.93
N THR A 207 27.06 -20.72 -14.26
CA THR A 207 26.49 -19.76 -15.21
C THR A 207 24.97 -19.66 -15.08
N ILE A 208 24.30 -20.78 -14.79
CA ILE A 208 22.85 -20.79 -14.56
C ILE A 208 22.49 -20.09 -13.26
N ASP A 209 23.26 -20.28 -12.21
CA ASP A 209 23.02 -19.63 -10.93
C ASP A 209 23.23 -18.11 -11.04
N LEU A 210 24.26 -17.67 -11.77
CA LEU A 210 24.42 -16.25 -12.12
C LEU A 210 23.20 -15.69 -12.88
N LEU A 211 22.69 -16.41 -13.88
CA LEU A 211 21.54 -15.95 -14.65
C LEU A 211 20.24 -15.91 -13.80
N LYS A 212 20.12 -16.78 -12.79
CA LYS A 212 19.03 -16.72 -11.80
C LYS A 212 19.10 -15.45 -10.97
N GLU A 213 20.27 -15.13 -10.43
CA GLU A 213 20.51 -13.91 -9.64
C GLU A 213 20.16 -12.66 -10.48
N LEU A 214 20.67 -12.59 -11.72
CA LEU A 214 20.37 -11.49 -12.64
C LEU A 214 18.88 -11.40 -13.00
N ALA A 215 18.19 -12.53 -13.23
CA ALA A 215 16.75 -12.53 -13.49
C ALA A 215 15.91 -12.07 -12.29
N GLN A 216 16.46 -12.19 -11.08
CA GLN A 216 15.84 -11.69 -9.85
C GLN A 216 16.18 -10.22 -9.57
N GLY A 217 16.92 -9.55 -10.46
CA GLY A 217 17.31 -8.15 -10.30
C GLY A 217 18.54 -7.93 -9.41
N GLU A 218 19.27 -9.00 -9.05
CA GLU A 218 20.49 -8.89 -8.26
C GLU A 218 21.64 -8.32 -9.10
N ASN A 219 22.47 -7.48 -8.47
CA ASN A 219 23.65 -6.92 -9.11
C ASN A 219 24.84 -7.85 -8.91
N VAL A 220 25.40 -8.37 -9.99
CA VAL A 220 26.60 -9.23 -9.93
C VAL A 220 27.81 -8.52 -10.54
N SER A 221 28.93 -8.50 -9.81
CA SER A 221 30.16 -7.88 -10.29
C SER A 221 30.91 -8.81 -11.23
N PHE A 222 31.21 -8.34 -12.43
CA PHE A 222 32.00 -9.08 -13.42
C PHE A 222 33.41 -9.44 -12.93
N ARG A 223 33.93 -8.73 -11.92
CA ARG A 223 35.24 -9.01 -11.32
C ARG A 223 35.25 -10.25 -10.42
N ASP A 224 34.08 -10.65 -9.94
CA ASP A 224 33.90 -11.77 -9.03
C ASP A 224 33.44 -13.04 -9.78
N LEU A 225 33.28 -12.95 -11.10
CA LEU A 225 32.90 -14.07 -11.96
C LEU A 225 34.10 -14.93 -12.33
N ASP A 226 33.90 -16.24 -12.33
CA ASP A 226 34.88 -17.20 -12.85
C ASP A 226 35.09 -16.98 -14.36
N GLY A 227 36.32 -17.22 -14.83
CA GLY A 227 36.67 -17.10 -16.25
C GLY A 227 35.85 -18.04 -17.12
N ASP A 228 35.51 -19.23 -16.60
CA ASP A 228 34.70 -20.21 -17.32
C ASP A 228 33.26 -19.70 -17.53
N VAL A 229 32.67 -19.03 -16.53
CA VAL A 229 31.33 -18.40 -16.62
C VAL A 229 31.35 -17.26 -17.64
N VAL A 230 32.38 -16.41 -17.62
CA VAL A 230 32.54 -15.32 -18.59
C VAL A 230 32.69 -15.87 -20.01
N GLU A 231 33.47 -16.93 -20.20
CA GLU A 231 33.64 -17.56 -21.51
C GLU A 231 32.33 -18.15 -22.04
N GLU A 232 31.56 -18.85 -21.20
CA GLU A 232 30.24 -19.38 -21.57
C GLU A 232 29.26 -18.27 -22.00
N LEU A 233 29.18 -17.18 -21.23
CA LEU A 233 28.32 -16.04 -21.54
C LEU A 233 28.73 -15.32 -22.82
N LEU A 234 30.04 -15.17 -23.05
CA LEU A 234 30.55 -14.56 -24.28
C LEU A 234 30.42 -15.48 -25.50
N ASN A 235 30.31 -16.79 -25.33
CA ASN A 235 30.21 -17.72 -26.46
C ASN A 235 28.80 -17.84 -27.05
N VAL A 236 27.80 -17.21 -26.43
CA VAL A 236 26.42 -17.16 -26.93
C VAL A 236 26.09 -15.72 -27.32
N ASP A 237 25.87 -15.49 -28.61
CA ASP A 237 25.61 -14.15 -29.15
C ASP A 237 24.38 -13.51 -28.49
N GLU A 238 23.34 -14.30 -28.20
CA GLU A 238 22.12 -13.82 -27.53
C GLU A 238 22.38 -13.35 -26.09
N PHE A 239 23.37 -13.90 -25.37
CA PHE A 239 23.70 -13.44 -24.02
C PHE A 239 24.46 -12.13 -24.02
N ARG A 240 25.32 -11.87 -25.03
CA ARG A 240 26.07 -10.60 -25.11
C ARG A 240 25.14 -9.39 -25.13
N ASP A 241 24.12 -9.44 -25.97
CA ASP A 241 23.15 -8.34 -26.13
C ASP A 241 22.28 -8.14 -24.89
N VAL A 242 21.96 -9.22 -24.16
CA VAL A 242 21.12 -9.16 -22.96
C VAL A 242 21.91 -8.71 -21.72
N LEU A 243 23.17 -9.12 -21.61
CA LEU A 243 24.03 -8.80 -20.47
C LEU A 243 24.60 -7.37 -20.55
N GLU A 244 24.96 -6.86 -21.72
CA GLU A 244 25.41 -5.46 -21.89
C GLU A 244 24.35 -4.44 -21.45
N VAL A 245 23.07 -4.82 -21.50
CA VAL A 245 21.96 -3.94 -21.16
C VAL A 245 21.60 -4.04 -19.67
N THR A 246 22.01 -5.12 -19.00
CA THR A 246 21.65 -5.45 -17.60
C THR A 246 22.74 -5.06 -16.59
N LEU A 247 24.00 -4.96 -17.03
CA LEU A 247 25.16 -4.47 -16.28
C LEU A 247 25.35 -2.94 -16.42
#